data_AF-A0A521K1G8-F1
#
_entry.id   AF-A0A521K1G8-F1
#
_cell.length_a   1.000
_cell.length_b   1.000
_cell.length_c   1.000
_cell.angle_alpha   90.00
_cell.angle_beta   90.00
_cell.angle_gamma   90.00
#
_symmetry.space_group_name_H-M   'P 1'
#
loop_
_entity.id
_entity.type
_entity.pdbx_description
1 polymer ?
#
loop_
_entity_poly.entity_id
_entity_poly.type
_entity_poly.pdbx_seq_one_letter_code
_entity_poly.pdbx_strand_id
1 'polypeptide(L)'
;MGSRFLYERPVFFGKRRSPYFTHYLGNLLIVKVTNLLYGQRFTDYEGCYKAFTKQALAQVPVQAKGFEFDNELICKMLRKGFKIVEVPIQYKPRTYATGKKITWKHGMKILWTIARWRFAPV
;
A
#
# COMPACT_ATOMS: atom_id res chain seq x y z
N MET A 1 8.59 -4.54 -4.57
CA MET A 1 7.47 -4.23 -3.66
C MET A 1 6.74 -5.53 -3.39
N GLY A 2 6.54 -5.90 -2.14
CA GLY A 2 5.87 -7.14 -1.78
C GLY A 2 4.37 -7.08 -2.05
N SER A 3 3.83 -8.06 -2.77
CA SER A 3 2.41 -8.27 -3.01
C SER A 3 1.96 -9.59 -2.40
N ARG A 4 0.87 -9.54 -1.62
CA ARG A 4 0.26 -10.75 -1.00
C ARG A 4 -0.61 -11.52 -1.97
N PHE A 5 -1.08 -10.88 -3.04
CA PHE A 5 -2.11 -11.40 -3.93
C PHE A 5 -1.62 -11.59 -5.37
N LEU A 6 -0.30 -11.65 -5.57
CA LEU A 6 0.29 -11.88 -6.88
C LEU A 6 0.01 -13.30 -7.41
N TYR A 7 0.09 -14.30 -6.52
CA TYR A 7 -0.18 -15.71 -6.85
C TYR A 7 -1.31 -16.33 -6.01
N GLU A 8 -1.53 -15.84 -4.80
CA GLU A 8 -2.53 -16.38 -3.88
C GLU A 8 -3.80 -15.54 -3.88
N ARG A 9 -4.97 -16.20 -3.89
CA ARG A 9 -6.26 -15.52 -3.70
C ARG A 9 -6.57 -15.40 -2.21
N PRO A 10 -7.16 -14.27 -1.78
CA PRO A 10 -7.56 -14.11 -0.38
C PRO A 10 -8.65 -15.12 -0.02
N VAL A 11 -8.46 -15.81 1.10
CA VAL A 11 -9.44 -16.74 1.66
C VAL A 11 -10.10 -16.09 2.87
N PHE A 12 -11.40 -15.82 2.77
CA PHE A 12 -12.17 -15.17 3.84
C PHE A 12 -12.87 -16.16 4.77
N PHE A 13 -13.11 -17.38 4.29
CA PHE A 13 -13.85 -18.43 5.00
C PHE A 13 -12.91 -19.59 5.36
N GLY A 14 -12.98 -20.08 6.62
CA GLY A 14 -12.14 -21.17 7.12
C GLY A 14 -11.36 -20.82 8.39
N LYS A 15 -10.53 -21.75 8.90
CA LYS A 15 -9.80 -21.60 10.17
C LYS A 15 -8.71 -20.50 10.15
N ARG A 16 -8.24 -20.09 8.96
CA ARG A 16 -7.31 -18.96 8.77
C ARG A 16 -8.10 -17.71 8.32
N ARG A 17 -8.90 -17.11 9.22
CA ARG A 17 -9.69 -15.89 8.93
C ARG A 17 -8.82 -14.66 8.81
N SER A 18 -8.11 -14.51 7.69
CA SER A 18 -7.34 -13.29 7.49
C SER A 18 -6.77 -13.18 6.07
N PRO A 19 -6.88 -12.00 5.41
CA PRO A 19 -7.26 -10.69 5.96
C PRO A 19 -8.75 -10.56 6.30
N TYR A 20 -9.08 -9.67 7.24
CA TYR A 20 -10.47 -9.25 7.46
C TYR A 20 -11.04 -8.72 6.15
N PHE A 21 -12.24 -9.15 5.77
CA PHE A 21 -12.88 -8.79 4.50
C PHE A 21 -12.95 -7.27 4.28
N THR A 22 -13.31 -6.51 5.32
CA THR A 22 -13.36 -5.04 5.26
C THR A 22 -12.00 -4.39 4.99
N HIS A 23 -10.91 -4.97 5.53
CA HIS A 23 -9.55 -4.49 5.26
C HIS A 23 -9.11 -4.84 3.85
N TYR A 24 -9.45 -6.03 3.37
CA TYR A 24 -9.19 -6.42 2.00
C TYR A 24 -9.88 -5.47 1.01
N LEU A 25 -11.16 -5.15 1.25
CA LEU A 25 -11.91 -4.20 0.42
C LEU A 25 -11.29 -2.80 0.45
N GLY A 26 -10.87 -2.33 1.63
CA GLY A 26 -10.17 -1.05 1.79
C GLY A 26 -8.85 -1.01 1.01
N ASN A 27 -8.04 -2.06 1.11
CA ASN A 27 -6.78 -2.16 0.36
C ASN A 27 -7.04 -2.21 -1.14
N LEU A 28 -8.05 -2.96 -1.58
CA LEU A 28 -8.42 -3.04 -2.99
C LEU A 28 -8.83 -1.66 -3.53
N LEU A 29 -9.60 -0.90 -2.75
CA LEU A 29 -10.01 0.45 -3.13
C LEU A 29 -8.80 1.39 -3.21
N ILE A 30 -7.89 1.33 -2.24
CA ILE A 30 -6.64 2.11 -2.27
C ILE A 30 -5.80 1.78 -3.52
N VAL A 31 -5.57 0.49 -3.79
CA VAL A 31 -4.81 0.04 -4.95
C VAL A 31 -5.48 0.47 -6.26
N LYS A 32 -6.80 0.37 -6.37
CA LYS A 32 -7.54 0.81 -7.56
C LYS A 32 -7.40 2.31 -7.80
N VAL A 33 -7.51 3.13 -6.76
CA VAL A 33 -7.34 4.59 -6.86
C VAL A 33 -5.92 4.93 -7.28
N THR A 34 -4.91 4.29 -6.70
CA THR A 34 -3.50 4.47 -7.09
C THR A 34 -3.26 4.06 -8.54
N ASN A 35 -3.75 2.90 -8.95
CA ASN A 35 -3.63 2.42 -10.34
C ASN A 35 -4.27 3.40 -11.32
N LEU A 36 -5.47 3.89 -11.02
CA LEU A 36 -6.19 4.84 -11.87
C LEU A 36 -5.44 6.18 -11.99
N LEU A 37 -4.98 6.75 -10.88
CA LEU A 37 -4.35 8.08 -10.87
C LEU A 37 -2.93 8.08 -11.44
N TYR A 38 -2.17 7.00 -11.23
CA TYR A 38 -0.75 6.92 -11.61
C TYR A 38 -0.48 5.99 -12.79
N GLY A 39 -1.53 5.46 -13.44
CA GLY A 39 -1.41 4.60 -14.61
C GLY A 39 -0.69 3.28 -14.33
N GLN A 40 -0.85 2.74 -13.13
CA GLN A 40 -0.18 1.50 -12.69
C GLN A 40 -1.13 0.30 -12.71
N ARG A 41 -0.57 -0.90 -12.57
CA ARG A 41 -1.32 -2.18 -12.51
C ARG A 41 -0.88 -3.02 -11.32
N PHE A 42 -0.84 -2.43 -10.14
CA PHE A 42 -0.49 -3.14 -8.92
C PHE A 42 -1.63 -4.07 -8.47
N THR A 43 -1.25 -5.22 -7.94
CA THR A 43 -2.12 -6.20 -7.30
C THR A 43 -2.30 -5.90 -5.82
N ASP A 44 -1.21 -5.57 -5.11
CA ASP A 44 -1.21 -5.25 -3.68
C ASP A 44 0.10 -4.61 -3.25
N TYR A 45 0.01 -3.48 -2.54
CA TYR A 45 1.19 -2.85 -1.93
C TYR A 45 1.02 -2.43 -0.46
N GLU A 46 -0.18 -2.62 0.10
CA GLU A 46 -0.54 -2.25 1.49
C GLU A 46 0.01 -3.25 2.53
N GLY A 47 1.05 -4.01 2.17
CA GLY A 47 1.83 -4.86 3.08
C GLY A 47 3.02 -4.15 3.71
N CYS A 48 3.35 -2.93 3.26
CA CYS A 48 4.53 -2.14 3.67
C CYS A 48 5.87 -2.89 3.57
N TYR A 49 5.93 -3.97 2.79
CA TYR A 49 7.15 -4.74 2.56
C TYR A 49 7.79 -4.27 1.26
N LYS A 50 8.81 -3.41 1.35
CA LYS A 50 9.42 -2.78 0.18
C LYS A 50 10.92 -2.70 0.35
N ALA A 51 11.62 -2.86 -0.78
CA ALA A 51 13.06 -2.72 -0.88
C ALA A 51 13.35 -1.68 -1.95
N PHE A 52 14.33 -0.83 -1.69
CA PHE A 52 14.71 0.29 -2.56
C PHE A 52 16.21 0.44 -2.54
N THR A 53 16.78 1.01 -3.61
CA THR A 53 18.17 1.45 -3.58
C THR A 53 18.28 2.74 -2.76
N LYS A 54 19.44 2.96 -2.13
CA LYS A 54 19.72 4.20 -1.38
C LYS A 54 19.52 5.45 -2.26
N GLN A 55 19.95 5.37 -3.52
CA GLN A 55 19.83 6.46 -4.50
C GLN A 55 18.37 6.79 -4.83
N ALA A 56 17.50 5.79 -4.96
CA ALA A 56 16.08 6.02 -5.20
C ALA A 56 15.41 6.68 -3.99
N LEU A 57 15.72 6.20 -2.78
CA LEU A 57 15.14 6.76 -1.56
C LEU A 57 15.59 8.21 -1.30
N ALA A 58 16.86 8.53 -1.56
CA ALA A 58 17.40 9.88 -1.39
C ALA A 58 16.71 10.93 -2.27
N GLN A 59 16.18 10.53 -3.42
CA GLN A 59 15.46 11.42 -4.34
C GLN A 59 14.00 11.68 -3.93
N VAL A 60 13.49 10.98 -2.92
CA VAL A 60 12.08 11.00 -2.54
C VAL A 60 11.93 11.40 -1.08
N PRO A 61 12.03 12.71 -0.76
CA PRO A 61 11.81 13.18 0.61
C PRO A 61 10.34 13.01 0.98
N VAL A 62 10.06 12.25 2.03
CA VAL A 62 8.69 12.01 2.54
C VAL A 62 8.43 12.90 3.75
N GLN A 63 7.26 13.53 3.78
CA GLN A 63 6.82 14.44 4.84
C GLN A 63 5.85 13.79 5.82
N ALA A 64 5.12 12.76 5.38
CA ALA A 64 4.22 11.98 6.22
C ALA A 64 4.90 11.40 7.46
N LYS A 65 4.20 11.47 8.60
CA LYS A 65 4.63 10.92 9.90
C LYS A 65 3.78 9.76 10.40
N GLY A 66 2.74 9.38 9.64
CA GLY A 66 1.77 8.35 10.01
C GLY A 66 1.74 7.16 9.06
N PHE A 67 0.62 6.43 9.07
CA PHE A 67 0.38 5.28 8.19
C PHE A 67 0.42 5.63 6.70
N GLU A 68 0.19 6.89 6.37
CA GLU A 68 0.23 7.39 5.00
C GLU A 68 1.67 7.52 4.43
N PHE A 69 2.71 7.30 5.24
CA PHE A 69 4.12 7.37 4.80
C PHE A 69 4.40 6.50 3.57
N ASP A 70 3.98 5.23 3.61
CA ASP A 70 4.21 4.28 2.53
C ASP A 70 3.54 4.72 1.23
N ASN A 71 2.35 5.30 1.35
CA ASN A 71 1.59 5.80 0.21
C ASN A 71 2.18 7.07 -0.39
N GLU A 72 2.64 8.01 0.45
CA GLU A 72 3.36 9.20 -0.03
C GLU A 72 4.66 8.81 -0.74
N LEU A 73 5.42 7.88 -0.17
CA LEU A 73 6.66 7.37 -0.76
C LEU A 73 6.41 6.80 -2.17
N ILE A 74 5.41 5.93 -2.31
CA ILE A 74 5.05 5.33 -3.60
C ILE A 74 4.56 6.39 -4.59
N CYS A 75 3.67 7.30 -4.18
CA CYS A 75 3.15 8.35 -5.05
C CYS A 75 4.27 9.22 -5.63
N LYS A 76 5.23 9.63 -4.79
CA LYS A 76 6.37 10.43 -5.23
C LYS A 76 7.34 9.63 -6.11
N MET A 77 7.60 8.35 -5.79
CA MET A 77 8.41 7.47 -6.65
C MET A 77 7.79 7.31 -8.04
N LEU A 78 6.48 7.08 -8.12
CA LEU A 78 5.77 6.96 -9.40
C LEU A 78 5.86 8.24 -10.22
N ARG A 79 5.72 9.41 -9.58
CA ARG A 79 5.83 10.70 -10.28
C ARG A 79 7.23 11.05 -10.74
N LYS A 80 8.25 10.53 -10.07
CA LYS A 80 9.64 10.64 -10.52
C LYS A 80 10.01 9.59 -11.58
N GLY A 81 9.05 8.77 -12.02
CA GLY A 81 9.27 7.79 -13.08
C GLY A 81 10.01 6.53 -12.64
N PHE A 82 10.12 6.25 -11.34
CA PHE A 82 10.74 5.02 -10.86
C PHE A 82 9.89 3.80 -11.25
N LYS A 83 10.55 2.78 -11.78
CA LYS A 83 9.90 1.49 -12.06
C LYS A 83 9.74 0.68 -10.77
N ILE A 84 8.49 0.35 -10.44
CA ILE A 84 8.16 -0.47 -9.27
C ILE A 84 7.68 -1.83 -9.75
N VAL A 85 8.28 -2.89 -9.20
CA VAL A 85 7.91 -4.28 -9.51
C VAL A 85 7.32 -4.96 -8.30
N GLU A 86 6.30 -5.81 -8.53
CA GLU A 86 5.70 -6.63 -7.49
C GLU A 86 6.45 -7.96 -7.35
N VAL A 87 6.68 -8.37 -6.11
CA VAL A 87 7.33 -9.63 -5.72
C VAL A 87 6.38 -10.33 -4.77
N PRO A 88 6.10 -11.63 -4.95
CA PRO A 88 5.20 -12.35 -4.05
C PRO A 88 5.75 -12.38 -2.63
N ILE A 89 4.89 -12.19 -1.63
CA ILE A 89 5.25 -12.35 -0.22
C ILE A 89 4.26 -13.23 0.51
N GLN A 90 4.77 -14.01 1.46
CA GLN A 90 3.94 -14.68 2.46
C GLN A 90 3.70 -13.74 3.63
N TYR A 91 2.43 -13.41 3.87
CA TYR A 91 2.05 -12.52 4.96
C TYR A 91 1.28 -13.29 6.01
N LYS A 92 1.76 -13.25 7.27
CA LYS A 92 1.00 -13.73 8.43
C LYS A 92 0.28 -12.54 9.07
N PRO A 93 -1.03 -12.43 8.88
CA PRO A 93 -1.78 -11.28 9.35
C PRO A 93 -2.04 -11.34 10.86
N ARG A 94 -2.11 -10.14 11.47
CA ARG A 94 -2.39 -9.94 12.89
C ARG A 94 -3.87 -9.66 13.13
N THR A 95 -4.38 -10.11 14.28
CA THR A 95 -5.72 -9.77 14.77
C THR A 95 -5.68 -8.49 15.59
N TYR A 96 -6.84 -7.87 15.81
CA TYR A 96 -6.97 -6.72 16.71
C TYR A 96 -6.55 -7.04 18.15
N ALA A 97 -6.87 -8.24 18.64
CA ALA A 97 -6.43 -8.71 19.96
C ALA A 97 -4.89 -8.76 20.07
N THR A 98 -4.19 -9.06 18.98
CA THR A 98 -2.71 -9.05 18.92
C THR A 98 -2.11 -7.68 18.58
N GLY A 99 -2.87 -6.59 18.74
CA GLY A 99 -2.36 -5.21 18.59
C GLY A 99 -2.37 -4.66 17.17
N LYS A 100 -3.31 -5.06 16.32
CA LYS A 100 -3.51 -4.41 15.01
C LYS A 100 -4.03 -2.99 15.20
N LYS A 101 -3.23 -1.98 14.81
CA LYS A 101 -3.51 -0.55 15.02
C LYS A 101 -4.26 0.15 13.86
N ILE A 102 -4.39 -0.51 12.71
CA ILE A 102 -5.00 0.10 11.52
C ILE A 102 -6.53 0.14 11.61
N THR A 103 -7.10 1.28 11.24
CA THR A 103 -8.53 1.64 11.33
C THR A 103 -8.96 2.32 10.03
N TRP A 104 -10.26 2.43 9.81
CA TRP A 104 -10.83 3.06 8.60
C TRP A 104 -10.40 4.52 8.42
N LYS A 105 -10.16 5.25 9.52
CA LYS A 105 -9.64 6.63 9.49
C LYS A 105 -8.27 6.70 8.80
N HIS A 106 -7.42 5.69 8.99
CA HIS A 106 -6.14 5.61 8.29
C HIS A 106 -6.34 5.38 6.78
N GLY A 107 -7.32 4.55 6.40
CA GLY A 107 -7.69 4.35 5.00
C GLY A 107 -8.10 5.64 4.29
N MET A 108 -8.96 6.46 4.91
CA MET A 108 -9.33 7.76 4.34
C MET A 108 -8.13 8.71 4.21
N LYS A 109 -7.25 8.74 5.22
CA LYS A 109 -6.05 9.56 5.19
C LYS A 109 -5.11 9.14 4.06
N ILE A 110 -4.95 7.82 3.84
CA ILE A 110 -4.18 7.25 2.74
C ILE A 110 -4.75 7.69 1.39
N LEU A 111 -6.07 7.57 1.19
CA LEU A 111 -6.72 7.99 -0.06
C LEU A 111 -6.52 9.47 -0.35
N TRP A 112 -6.66 10.31 0.68
CA TRP A 112 -6.38 11.74 0.54
C TRP A 112 -4.92 12.01 0.19
N THR A 113 -3.97 11.31 0.80
CA THR A 113 -2.54 11.40 0.49
C THR A 113 -2.25 11.03 -0.96
N ILE A 114 -2.85 9.95 -1.47
CA ILE A 114 -2.70 9.50 -2.87
C ILE A 114 -3.20 10.58 -3.84
N ALA A 115 -4.39 11.12 -3.60
CA ALA A 115 -4.97 12.17 -4.42
C ALA A 115 -4.14 13.47 -4.34
N ARG A 116 -3.77 13.90 -3.13
CA ARG A 116 -2.97 15.11 -2.89
C ARG A 116 -1.64 15.05 -3.64
N TRP A 117 -0.88 13.98 -3.48
CA TRP A 117 0.43 13.84 -4.13
C TRP A 117 0.35 13.57 -5.62
N ARG A 118 -0.83 13.34 -6.20
CA ARG A 118 -0.98 13.28 -7.66
C ARG A 118 -0.91 14.66 -8.31
N PHE A 119 -1.41 15.68 -7.60
CA PHE A 119 -1.58 17.04 -8.11
C PHE A 119 -0.65 18.08 -7.47
N ALA A 120 -0.09 17.79 -6.29
CA ALA A 120 0.88 18.68 -5.62
C ALA A 120 2.21 18.79 -6.42
N PRO A 121 3.09 19.76 -6.17
CA PRO A 121 4.47 19.68 -6.64
C PRO A 121 5.24 18.55 -5.91
N VAL A 122 6.10 17.81 -6.61
CA VAL A 122 6.95 16.72 -6.06
C VAL A 122 8.40 17.15 -6.00
#